data_AF-A0A928IKT9-F1
#
_entry.id   AF-A0A928IKT9-F1
#
_cell.length_a   1.000
_cell.length_b   1.000
_cell.length_c   1.000
_cell.angle_alpha   90.00
_cell.angle_beta   90.00
_cell.angle_gamma   90.00
#
_symmetry.space_group_name_H-M   'P 1'
#
loop_
_entity.id
_entity.type
_entity.pdbx_description
1 polymer ?
#
loop_
_entity_poly.entity_id
_entity_poly.type
_entity_poly.pdbx_seq_one_letter_code
_entity_poly.pdbx_strand_id
1 'polypeptide(L)'
;MSVGIANSVILITGGTGTFGNAFLDKCLEQGAAEVRIFSRDEKKQYDMAQRYRQYDNIKFYLGDVRDKHSIDVAMYGVDYVFHAAAMKQVPSCEAFPMEAVRTNIEGSNNVITSAVQKKVKKIVCLSTDKAVYPTSAMGMTKAYMEKLALQRAADQNRTEICVTRFGNLVASRGSAVPLFIEQVQNGLPITITDPDMTRFMMTVDEATDLVEKAFIVGRNGDLLVKQSKACTTGDLANAVCRYLNLPKDYPVEIIGARKGEKMHEALLSEEEADNAILKGEYMVVGKKTIGTGLNVPYTSDKAERMSEDDVLHLIESVFKGGVK
;
A
#
# COMPACT_ATOMS: atom_id res chain seq x y z
N MET A 1 -26.52 -3.65 -9.99
CA MET A 1 -25.51 -3.02 -10.86
C MET A 1 -24.15 -3.43 -10.32
N SER A 2 -23.28 -4.00 -11.14
CA SER A 2 -21.90 -4.27 -10.74
C SER A 2 -21.22 -2.94 -10.39
N VAL A 3 -20.56 -2.88 -9.23
CA VAL A 3 -19.69 -1.77 -8.88
C VAL A 3 -18.50 -1.81 -9.85
N GLY A 4 -18.25 -0.72 -10.57
CA GLY A 4 -17.22 -0.66 -11.61
C GLY A 4 -16.70 0.76 -11.79
N ILE A 5 -15.46 0.88 -12.27
CA ILE A 5 -14.77 2.16 -12.48
C ILE A 5 -15.34 2.94 -13.67
N ALA A 6 -15.87 2.24 -14.67
CA ALA A 6 -16.38 2.82 -15.91
C ALA A 6 -17.37 3.98 -15.65
N ASN A 7 -17.21 5.06 -16.41
CA ASN A 7 -18.06 6.27 -16.37
C ASN A 7 -18.17 6.94 -14.99
N SER A 8 -17.17 6.78 -14.13
CA SER A 8 -17.18 7.32 -12.75
C SER A 8 -16.13 8.39 -12.54
N VAL A 9 -16.36 9.28 -11.57
CA VAL A 9 -15.39 10.27 -11.09
C VAL A 9 -14.60 9.69 -9.92
N ILE A 10 -13.29 9.54 -10.09
CA ILE A 10 -12.40 8.89 -9.12
C ILE A 10 -11.48 9.92 -8.47
N LEU A 11 -11.28 9.82 -7.16
CA LEU A 11 -10.25 10.57 -6.43
C LEU A 11 -9.18 9.62 -5.89
N ILE A 12 -7.92 9.88 -6.25
CA ILE A 12 -6.75 9.17 -5.72
C ILE A 12 -5.93 10.16 -4.88
N THR A 13 -6.05 10.04 -3.55
CA THR A 13 -5.17 10.80 -2.65
C THR A 13 -3.80 10.13 -2.57
N GLY A 14 -2.73 10.91 -2.56
CA GLY A 14 -1.38 10.37 -2.72
C GLY A 14 -1.14 9.85 -4.15
N GLY A 15 -1.90 10.35 -5.13
CA GLY A 15 -1.93 9.83 -6.50
C GLY A 15 -0.58 9.93 -7.24
N THR A 16 0.33 10.79 -6.81
CA THR A 16 1.69 10.89 -7.37
C THR A 16 2.67 9.83 -6.82
N GLY A 17 2.25 8.97 -5.91
CA GLY A 17 3.06 7.88 -5.37
C GLY A 17 3.13 6.68 -6.32
N THR A 18 3.97 5.69 -5.98
CA THR A 18 4.13 4.45 -6.78
C THR A 18 2.80 3.76 -7.04
N PHE A 19 2.02 3.49 -5.99
CA PHE A 19 0.69 2.90 -6.12
C PHE A 19 -0.26 3.79 -6.93
N GLY A 20 -0.28 5.10 -6.64
CA GLY A 20 -1.21 6.03 -7.29
C GLY A 20 -1.03 6.15 -8.81
N ASN A 21 0.22 6.06 -9.30
CA ASN A 21 0.51 6.04 -10.73
C ASN A 21 -0.03 4.76 -11.38
N ALA A 22 0.33 3.58 -10.83
CA ALA A 22 -0.14 2.31 -11.39
C ALA A 22 -1.67 2.17 -11.33
N PHE A 23 -2.29 2.68 -10.27
CA PHE A 23 -3.75 2.64 -10.14
C PHE A 23 -4.46 3.63 -11.08
N LEU A 24 -3.81 4.75 -11.44
CA LEU A 24 -4.33 5.64 -12.49
C LEU A 24 -4.42 4.89 -13.83
N ASP A 25 -3.38 4.14 -14.20
CA ASP A 25 -3.37 3.39 -15.48
C ASP A 25 -4.58 2.45 -15.56
N LYS A 26 -4.84 1.67 -14.50
CA LYS A 26 -6.05 0.84 -14.40
C LYS A 26 -7.34 1.64 -14.49
N CYS A 27 -7.42 2.82 -13.86
CA CYS A 27 -8.62 3.66 -13.94
C CYS A 27 -8.90 4.13 -15.37
N LEU A 28 -7.86 4.49 -16.13
CA LEU A 28 -7.97 4.92 -17.52
C LEU A 28 -8.36 3.76 -18.43
N GLU A 29 -7.72 2.59 -18.27
CA GLU A 29 -8.03 1.37 -19.05
C GLU A 29 -9.47 0.91 -18.85
N GLN A 30 -10.02 1.09 -17.65
CA GLN A 30 -11.40 0.72 -17.32
C GLN A 30 -12.44 1.79 -17.66
N GLY A 31 -12.02 2.90 -18.29
CA GLY A 31 -12.93 3.93 -18.80
C GLY A 31 -13.52 4.84 -17.71
N ALA A 32 -12.73 5.22 -16.70
CA ALA A 32 -13.13 6.27 -15.77
C ALA A 32 -13.48 7.58 -16.51
N ALA A 33 -14.58 8.23 -16.11
CA ALA A 33 -15.01 9.50 -16.72
C ALA A 33 -14.07 10.65 -16.35
N GLU A 34 -13.58 10.66 -15.10
CA GLU A 34 -12.60 11.62 -14.61
C GLU A 34 -11.75 10.98 -13.51
N VAL A 35 -10.43 11.20 -13.52
CA VAL A 35 -9.53 10.77 -12.44
C VAL A 35 -8.81 11.98 -11.84
N ARG A 36 -9.03 12.19 -10.54
CA ARG A 36 -8.44 13.29 -9.77
C ARG A 36 -7.22 12.81 -9.02
N ILE A 37 -6.07 13.40 -9.34
CA ILE A 37 -4.81 13.17 -8.64
C ILE A 37 -4.66 14.23 -7.56
N PHE A 38 -4.77 13.82 -6.30
CA PHE A 38 -4.64 14.72 -5.15
C PHE A 38 -3.32 14.48 -4.42
N SER A 39 -2.45 15.50 -4.38
CA SER A 39 -1.17 15.45 -3.66
C SER A 39 -0.60 16.86 -3.42
N ARG A 40 0.52 16.94 -2.70
CA ARG A 40 1.17 18.22 -2.29
C ARG A 40 2.34 18.63 -3.19
N ASP A 41 2.82 17.72 -4.04
CA ASP A 41 4.09 17.87 -4.74
C ASP A 41 3.82 18.33 -6.18
N GLU A 42 3.89 19.64 -6.40
CA GLU A 42 3.61 20.27 -7.69
C GLU A 42 4.52 19.75 -8.81
N LYS A 43 5.79 19.45 -8.50
CA LYS A 43 6.73 18.92 -9.49
C LYS A 43 6.30 17.53 -9.94
N LYS A 44 5.95 16.64 -9.00
CA LYS A 44 5.45 15.31 -9.38
C LYS A 44 4.14 15.38 -10.15
N GLN A 45 3.24 16.31 -9.81
CA GLN A 45 2.02 16.51 -10.59
C GLN A 45 2.33 17.01 -12.00
N TYR A 46 3.27 17.94 -12.15
CA TYR A 46 3.71 18.42 -13.46
C TYR A 46 4.32 17.29 -14.30
N ASP A 47 5.27 16.54 -13.75
CA ASP A 47 5.92 15.42 -14.45
C ASP A 47 4.89 14.36 -14.89
N MET A 48 3.89 14.10 -14.04
CA MET A 48 2.78 13.20 -14.34
C MET A 48 1.86 13.79 -15.42
N ALA A 49 1.51 15.07 -15.36
CA ALA A 49 0.71 15.74 -16.39
C ALA A 49 1.39 15.69 -17.77
N GLN A 50 2.71 15.84 -17.83
CA GLN A 50 3.46 15.70 -19.09
C GLN A 50 3.41 14.26 -19.63
N ARG A 51 3.54 13.26 -18.75
CA ARG A 51 3.49 11.83 -19.11
C ARG A 51 2.12 11.42 -19.66
N TYR A 52 1.04 11.95 -19.08
CA TYR A 52 -0.34 11.61 -19.42
C TYR A 52 -1.03 12.69 -20.25
N ARG A 53 -0.28 13.52 -20.97
CA ARG A 53 -0.80 14.68 -21.74
C ARG A 53 -1.86 14.34 -22.79
N GLN A 54 -1.96 13.08 -23.21
CA GLN A 54 -2.96 12.58 -24.14
C GLN A 54 -4.34 12.34 -23.49
N TYR A 55 -4.45 12.41 -22.16
CA TYR A 55 -5.68 12.16 -21.42
C TYR A 55 -6.25 13.46 -20.84
N ASP A 56 -7.38 13.93 -21.39
CA ASP A 56 -8.05 15.16 -20.93
C ASP A 56 -8.90 14.96 -19.67
N ASN A 57 -9.17 13.71 -19.31
CA ASN A 57 -9.98 13.30 -18.16
C ASN A 57 -9.18 13.18 -16.85
N ILE A 58 -7.88 13.51 -16.85
CA ILE A 58 -7.07 13.56 -15.62
C ILE A 58 -7.07 15.00 -15.10
N LYS A 59 -7.41 15.16 -13.82
CA LYS A 59 -7.40 16.46 -13.13
C LYS A 59 -6.43 16.44 -11.96
N PHE A 60 -5.59 17.46 -11.86
CA PHE A 60 -4.61 17.58 -10.79
C PHE A 60 -5.11 18.56 -9.72
N TYR A 61 -5.16 18.09 -8.48
CA TYR A 61 -5.56 18.88 -7.32
C TYR A 61 -4.36 18.99 -6.37
N LEU A 62 -3.81 20.20 -6.25
CA LEU A 62 -2.78 20.51 -5.27
C LEU A 62 -3.44 20.67 -3.89
N GLY A 63 -3.02 19.87 -2.92
CA GLY A 63 -3.64 19.87 -1.60
C GLY A 63 -3.02 18.91 -0.61
N ASP A 64 -3.38 19.09 0.67
CA ASP A 64 -2.93 18.25 1.78
C ASP A 64 -4.13 17.57 2.45
N VAL A 65 -4.01 16.27 2.75
CA VAL A 65 -5.04 15.52 3.51
C VAL A 65 -5.23 16.09 4.92
N ARG A 66 -4.21 16.77 5.46
CA ARG A 66 -4.26 17.46 6.75
C ARG A 66 -5.20 18.67 6.74
N ASP A 67 -5.47 19.24 5.56
CA ASP A 67 -6.42 20.31 5.37
C ASP A 67 -7.76 19.76 4.86
N LYS A 68 -8.76 19.75 5.74
CA LYS A 68 -10.11 19.29 5.42
C LYS A 68 -10.76 20.12 4.30
N HIS A 69 -10.49 21.43 4.23
CA HIS A 69 -11.05 22.27 3.17
C HIS A 69 -10.49 21.89 1.80
N SER A 70 -9.18 21.70 1.71
CA SER A 70 -8.50 21.23 0.50
C SER A 70 -9.09 19.91 -0.02
N ILE A 71 -9.35 18.96 0.88
CA ILE A 71 -10.01 17.69 0.54
C ILE A 71 -11.45 17.90 0.08
N ASP A 72 -12.23 18.75 0.75
CA ASP A 72 -13.64 18.99 0.40
C ASP A 72 -13.81 19.55 -1.02
N VAL A 73 -12.86 20.37 -1.48
CA VAL A 73 -12.81 20.88 -2.85
C VAL A 73 -12.60 19.73 -3.84
N ALA A 74 -11.61 18.86 -3.58
CA ALA A 74 -11.31 17.73 -4.45
C ALA A 74 -12.37 16.61 -4.43
N MET A 75 -13.19 16.54 -3.39
CA MET A 75 -14.21 15.49 -3.19
C MET A 75 -15.55 15.79 -3.89
N TYR A 76 -15.79 17.01 -4.36
CA TYR A 76 -17.10 17.39 -4.91
C TYR A 76 -17.43 16.64 -6.20
N GLY A 77 -18.55 15.89 -6.21
CA GLY A 77 -18.97 15.10 -7.37
C GLY A 77 -18.17 13.80 -7.59
N VAL A 78 -17.33 13.39 -6.63
CA VAL A 78 -16.58 12.13 -6.68
C VAL A 78 -17.51 10.94 -6.40
N ASP A 79 -17.43 9.91 -7.24
CA ASP A 79 -18.11 8.64 -7.03
C ASP A 79 -17.32 7.71 -6.11
N TYR A 80 -16.00 7.61 -6.33
CA TYR A 80 -15.12 6.64 -5.66
C TYR A 80 -13.80 7.25 -5.20
N VAL A 81 -13.31 6.81 -4.05
CA VAL A 81 -12.04 7.29 -3.46
C VAL A 81 -11.08 6.13 -3.22
N PHE A 82 -9.84 6.30 -3.65
CA PHE A 82 -8.72 5.43 -3.30
C PHE A 82 -7.73 6.20 -2.44
N HIS A 83 -7.70 5.88 -1.15
CA HIS A 83 -6.93 6.64 -0.16
C HIS A 83 -5.54 6.02 0.05
N ALA A 84 -4.55 6.53 -0.72
CA ALA A 84 -3.15 6.09 -0.67
C ALA A 84 -2.18 7.11 -0.05
N ALA A 85 -2.66 8.30 0.34
CA ALA A 85 -1.84 9.32 0.99
C ALA A 85 -1.42 8.85 2.40
N ALA A 86 -0.11 8.72 2.62
CA ALA A 86 0.45 8.35 3.91
C ALA A 86 1.91 8.76 4.04
N MET A 87 2.35 8.92 5.28
CA MET A 87 3.77 8.88 5.66
C MET A 87 4.12 7.43 5.99
N LYS A 88 4.93 6.80 5.13
CA LYS A 88 5.14 5.33 5.13
C LYS A 88 6.52 4.86 5.57
N GLN A 89 7.48 5.77 5.74
CA GLN A 89 8.86 5.42 6.05
C GLN A 89 9.02 5.25 7.57
N VAL A 90 9.34 4.03 8.02
CA VAL A 90 9.47 3.71 9.45
C VAL A 90 10.45 4.65 10.17
N PRO A 91 11.69 4.89 9.68
CA PRO A 91 12.62 5.78 10.36
C PRO A 91 12.10 7.22 10.47
N SER A 92 11.46 7.74 9.43
CA SER A 92 10.89 9.08 9.44
C SER A 92 9.71 9.21 10.41
N CYS A 93 8.86 8.18 10.49
CA CYS A 93 7.74 8.18 11.44
C CYS A 93 8.23 8.04 12.89
N GLU A 94 9.33 7.33 13.14
CA GLU A 94 9.97 7.27 14.47
C GLU A 94 10.59 8.60 14.87
N ALA A 95 11.23 9.31 13.92
CA ALA A 95 11.83 10.62 14.17
C ALA A 95 10.78 11.73 14.33
N PHE A 96 9.67 11.64 13.58
CA PHE A 96 8.61 12.65 13.55
C PHE A 96 7.22 12.02 13.76
N PRO A 97 6.94 11.44 14.94
CA PRO A 97 5.71 10.68 15.18
C PRO A 97 4.45 11.55 15.06
N MET A 98 4.51 12.82 15.46
CA MET A 98 3.39 13.75 15.29
C MET A 98 3.07 14.04 13.83
N GLU A 99 4.06 13.99 12.94
CA GLU A 99 3.84 14.15 11.49
C GLU A 99 3.16 12.91 10.88
N ALA A 100 3.48 11.72 11.41
CA ALA A 100 2.77 10.49 11.09
C ALA A 100 1.32 10.54 11.60
N VAL A 101 1.06 11.02 12.83
CA VAL A 101 -0.30 11.23 13.36
C VAL A 101 -1.11 12.17 12.46
N ARG A 102 -0.59 13.36 12.16
CA ARG A 102 -1.27 14.35 11.31
C ARG A 102 -1.61 13.80 9.92
N THR A 103 -0.70 13.04 9.32
CA THR A 103 -0.91 12.52 7.95
C THR A 103 -1.80 11.27 7.95
N ASN A 104 -1.44 10.27 8.75
CA ASN A 104 -2.02 8.94 8.67
C ASN A 104 -3.29 8.80 9.50
N ILE A 105 -3.47 9.60 10.56
CA ILE A 105 -4.68 9.56 11.40
C ILE A 105 -5.61 10.72 11.04
N GLU A 106 -5.17 11.96 11.30
CA GLU A 106 -6.03 13.14 11.08
C GLU A 106 -6.36 13.32 9.61
N GLY A 107 -5.36 13.18 8.73
CA GLY A 107 -5.55 13.24 7.29
C GLY A 107 -6.50 12.16 6.77
N SER A 108 -6.37 10.92 7.23
CA SER A 108 -7.31 9.85 6.87
C SER A 108 -8.72 10.14 7.38
N ASN A 109 -8.86 10.65 8.61
CA ASN A 109 -10.15 11.04 9.16
C ASN A 109 -10.82 12.16 8.32
N ASN A 110 -10.04 13.13 7.84
CA ASN A 110 -10.51 14.19 6.96
C ASN A 110 -11.05 13.62 5.64
N VAL A 111 -10.30 12.73 5.00
CA VAL A 111 -10.69 12.06 3.75
C VAL A 111 -11.97 11.24 3.95
N ILE A 112 -11.99 10.37 4.95
CA ILE A 112 -13.14 9.51 5.25
C ILE A 112 -14.38 10.35 5.59
N THR A 113 -14.22 11.39 6.41
CA THR A 113 -15.33 12.28 6.79
C THR A 113 -15.84 13.08 5.59
N SER A 114 -14.95 13.59 4.74
CA SER A 114 -15.33 14.31 3.52
C SER A 114 -16.09 13.38 2.56
N ALA A 115 -15.59 12.16 2.33
CA ALA A 115 -16.23 11.17 1.47
C ALA A 115 -17.67 10.88 1.91
N VAL A 116 -17.89 10.67 3.21
CA VAL A 116 -19.24 10.48 3.78
C VAL A 116 -20.11 11.73 3.62
N GLN A 117 -19.59 12.92 3.91
CA GLN A 117 -20.33 14.19 3.81
C GLN A 117 -20.74 14.50 2.36
N LYS A 118 -19.87 14.18 1.40
CA LYS A 118 -20.11 14.38 -0.04
C LYS A 118 -20.82 13.20 -0.71
N LYS A 119 -21.22 12.18 0.06
CA LYS A 119 -21.98 11.01 -0.40
C LYS A 119 -21.25 10.23 -1.51
N VAL A 120 -19.93 10.12 -1.39
CA VAL A 120 -19.12 9.19 -2.19
C VAL A 120 -19.71 7.80 -2.03
N LYS A 121 -19.81 7.04 -3.12
CA LYS A 121 -20.41 5.69 -3.10
C LYS A 121 -19.52 4.71 -2.36
N LYS A 122 -18.20 4.76 -2.60
CA LYS A 122 -17.22 3.86 -1.98
C LYS A 122 -15.84 4.49 -1.80
N ILE A 123 -15.20 4.18 -0.68
CA ILE A 123 -13.80 4.49 -0.39
C ILE A 123 -13.04 3.21 -0.05
N VAL A 124 -11.85 3.06 -0.62
CA VAL A 124 -10.88 2.01 -0.26
C VAL A 124 -9.66 2.67 0.40
N CYS A 125 -9.46 2.36 1.68
CA CYS A 125 -8.32 2.83 2.46
C CYS A 125 -7.17 1.81 2.40
N LEU A 126 -5.99 2.26 1.98
CA LEU A 126 -4.82 1.38 1.90
C LEU A 126 -4.10 1.33 3.24
N SER A 127 -3.87 0.14 3.76
CA SER A 127 -3.08 -0.13 4.97
C SER A 127 -1.91 -1.06 4.68
N THR A 128 -1.25 -1.57 5.73
CA THR A 128 0.01 -2.33 5.66
C THR A 128 0.04 -3.41 6.73
N ASP A 129 0.72 -4.51 6.47
CA ASP A 129 1.03 -5.58 7.44
C ASP A 129 1.57 -5.04 8.79
N LYS A 130 2.30 -3.92 8.77
CA LYS A 130 2.85 -3.29 10.00
C LYS A 130 1.78 -2.73 10.94
N ALA A 131 0.52 -2.66 10.50
CA ALA A 131 -0.63 -2.32 11.33
C ALA A 131 -1.03 -3.46 12.28
N VAL A 132 -0.59 -4.70 12.02
CA VAL A 132 -0.83 -5.85 12.90
C VAL A 132 0.26 -5.89 13.96
N TYR A 133 -0.12 -5.97 15.25
CA TYR A 133 0.79 -5.93 16.40
C TYR A 133 1.88 -4.83 16.29
N PRO A 134 1.52 -3.56 16.03
CA PRO A 134 2.46 -2.56 15.56
C PRO A 134 3.54 -2.22 16.61
N THR A 135 4.79 -2.18 16.19
CA THR A 135 5.96 -1.80 17.02
C THR A 135 6.51 -0.41 16.69
N SER A 136 6.15 0.16 15.52
CA SER A 136 6.58 1.48 15.08
C SER A 136 5.44 2.49 15.05
N ALA A 137 5.77 3.78 15.13
CA ALA A 137 4.82 4.88 14.95
C ALA A 137 4.11 4.81 13.59
N MET A 138 4.79 4.35 12.54
CA MET A 138 4.17 4.13 11.22
C MET A 138 3.07 3.06 11.32
N GLY A 139 3.39 1.89 11.86
CA GLY A 139 2.42 0.80 12.05
C GLY A 139 1.25 1.20 12.94
N MET A 140 1.52 1.85 14.07
CA MET A 140 0.49 2.29 15.03
C MET A 140 -0.49 3.28 14.41
N THR A 141 0.03 4.25 13.64
CA THR A 141 -0.84 5.24 12.99
C THR A 141 -1.68 4.63 11.86
N LYS A 142 -1.17 3.61 11.15
CA LYS A 142 -1.98 2.85 10.17
C LYS A 142 -3.01 1.96 10.84
N ALA A 143 -2.68 1.28 11.94
CA ALA A 143 -3.65 0.52 12.74
C ALA A 143 -4.79 1.42 13.25
N TYR A 144 -4.46 2.64 13.69
CA TYR A 144 -5.47 3.62 14.12
C TYR A 144 -6.34 4.10 12.95
N MET A 145 -5.75 4.33 11.77
CA MET A 145 -6.50 4.62 10.54
C MET A 145 -7.52 3.52 10.22
N GLU A 146 -7.14 2.25 10.34
CA GLU A 146 -8.06 1.13 10.13
C GLU A 146 -9.22 1.19 11.12
N LYS A 147 -8.96 1.46 12.41
CA LYS A 147 -10.03 1.64 13.41
C LYS A 147 -10.97 2.79 13.06
N LEU A 148 -10.46 3.92 12.60
CA LEU A 148 -11.27 5.06 12.15
C LEU A 148 -12.16 4.69 10.94
N ALA A 149 -11.60 3.98 9.95
CA ALA A 149 -12.34 3.54 8.79
C ALA A 149 -13.47 2.56 9.16
N LEU A 150 -13.17 1.56 9.98
CA LEU A 150 -14.13 0.55 10.42
C LEU A 150 -15.20 1.13 11.36
N GLN A 151 -14.83 2.06 12.24
CA GLN A 151 -15.76 2.79 13.09
C GLN A 151 -16.71 3.64 12.24
N ARG A 152 -16.19 4.40 11.26
CA ARG A 152 -17.05 5.18 10.37
C ARG A 152 -17.93 4.29 9.49
N ALA A 153 -17.43 3.12 9.07
CA ALA A 153 -18.25 2.13 8.37
C ALA A 153 -19.43 1.65 9.23
N ALA A 154 -19.24 1.54 10.55
CA ALA A 154 -20.30 1.13 11.48
C ALA A 154 -21.37 2.20 11.72
N ASP A 155 -20.99 3.48 11.71
CA ASP A 155 -21.85 4.61 12.08
C ASP A 155 -22.80 5.10 10.98
N GLN A 156 -22.57 4.67 9.74
CA GLN A 156 -23.37 5.11 8.59
C GLN A 156 -23.49 4.02 7.53
N ASN A 157 -24.46 4.17 6.63
CA ASN A 157 -24.79 3.20 5.59
C ASN A 157 -24.88 3.81 4.17
N ARG A 158 -24.36 5.03 3.96
CA ARG A 158 -24.43 5.78 2.70
C ARG A 158 -23.18 5.60 1.83
N THR A 159 -22.01 5.54 2.45
CA THR A 159 -20.72 5.35 1.79
C THR A 159 -20.15 4.01 2.22
N GLU A 160 -19.86 3.12 1.27
CA GLU A 160 -19.13 1.90 1.57
C GLU A 160 -17.67 2.22 1.89
N ILE A 161 -17.18 1.78 3.05
CA ILE A 161 -15.78 1.98 3.46
C ILE A 161 -15.13 0.60 3.56
N CYS A 162 -14.10 0.36 2.75
CA CYS A 162 -13.31 -0.85 2.79
C CYS A 162 -11.85 -0.51 3.14
N VAL A 163 -11.16 -1.48 3.73
CA VAL A 163 -9.72 -1.39 4.01
C VAL A 163 -9.01 -2.49 3.24
N THR A 164 -7.85 -2.19 2.68
CA THR A 164 -6.91 -3.21 2.21
C THR A 164 -5.67 -3.25 3.07
N ARG A 165 -5.06 -4.42 3.23
CA ARG A 165 -3.77 -4.56 3.89
C ARG A 165 -2.86 -5.44 3.06
N PHE A 166 -1.60 -5.05 2.96
CA PHE A 166 -0.61 -5.75 2.17
C PHE A 166 0.81 -5.53 2.67
N GLY A 167 1.75 -6.34 2.15
CA GLY A 167 3.15 -6.35 2.53
C GLY A 167 4.01 -5.30 1.83
N ASN A 168 5.29 -5.63 1.66
CA ASN A 168 6.26 -4.74 1.04
C ASN A 168 6.14 -4.75 -0.49
N LEU A 169 6.03 -3.55 -1.07
CA LEU A 169 6.12 -3.35 -2.51
C LEU A 169 7.59 -3.31 -2.96
N VAL A 170 7.98 -4.24 -3.82
CA VAL A 170 9.39 -4.48 -4.25
C VAL A 170 10.07 -3.20 -4.73
N ALA A 171 9.53 -2.54 -5.76
CA ALA A 171 10.13 -1.34 -6.35
C ALA A 171 9.50 -0.03 -5.86
N SER A 172 8.91 -0.01 -4.67
CA SER A 172 8.34 1.25 -4.17
C SER A 172 9.44 2.22 -3.72
N ARG A 173 9.22 3.52 -3.93
CA ARG A 173 10.21 4.54 -3.56
C ARG A 173 10.64 4.41 -2.09
N GLY A 174 11.95 4.34 -1.88
CA GLY A 174 12.59 4.22 -0.57
C GLY A 174 12.40 2.87 0.11
N SER A 175 12.14 1.78 -0.63
CA SER A 175 12.21 0.40 -0.12
C SER A 175 13.63 -0.18 -0.23
N ALA A 176 13.82 -1.38 0.30
CA ALA A 176 15.13 -2.04 0.37
C ALA A 176 15.75 -2.33 -1.00
N VAL A 177 14.99 -2.87 -1.96
CA VAL A 177 15.54 -3.27 -3.27
C VAL A 177 16.09 -2.06 -4.06
N PRO A 178 15.37 -0.93 -4.23
CA PRO A 178 15.94 0.28 -4.82
C PRO A 178 17.17 0.80 -4.07
N LEU A 179 17.19 0.73 -2.73
CA LEU A 179 18.35 1.15 -1.94
C LEU A 179 19.57 0.27 -2.22
N PHE A 180 19.41 -1.05 -2.27
CA PHE A 180 20.50 -1.97 -2.56
C PHE A 180 21.08 -1.73 -3.95
N ILE A 181 20.20 -1.53 -4.93
CA ILE A 181 20.61 -1.16 -6.30
C ILE A 181 21.39 0.16 -6.30
N GLU A 182 20.88 1.19 -5.63
CA GLU A 182 21.54 2.51 -5.53
C GLU A 182 22.90 2.41 -4.83
N GLN A 183 23.02 1.62 -3.75
CA GLN A 183 24.29 1.37 -3.08
C GLN A 183 25.31 0.77 -4.03
N VAL A 184 24.93 -0.28 -4.76
CA VAL A 184 25.79 -0.93 -5.75
C VAL A 184 26.21 0.03 -6.86
N GLN A 185 25.27 0.81 -7.41
CA GLN A 185 25.57 1.78 -8.45
C GLN A 185 26.55 2.87 -8.01
N ASN A 186 26.59 3.17 -6.72
CA ASN A 186 27.53 4.11 -6.11
C ASN A 186 28.83 3.42 -5.61
N GLY A 187 29.03 2.14 -5.90
CA GLY A 187 30.21 1.38 -5.46
C GLY A 187 30.25 1.10 -3.95
N LEU A 188 29.09 1.11 -3.28
CA LEU A 188 28.95 0.88 -1.85
C LEU A 188 28.50 -0.57 -1.55
N PRO A 189 28.84 -1.12 -0.37
CA PRO A 189 28.31 -2.40 0.06
C PRO A 189 26.78 -2.35 0.20
N ILE A 190 26.14 -3.51 0.02
CA ILE A 190 24.71 -3.65 0.35
C ILE A 190 24.59 -3.68 1.86
N THR A 191 23.73 -2.84 2.44
CA THR A 191 23.50 -2.85 3.90
C THR A 191 22.22 -3.59 4.24
N ILE A 192 22.31 -4.66 5.03
CA ILE A 192 21.15 -5.40 5.53
C ILE A 192 21.04 -5.18 7.04
N THR A 193 19.83 -5.05 7.55
CA THR A 193 19.59 -4.90 8.99
C THR A 193 19.85 -6.20 9.73
N ASP A 194 19.09 -7.23 9.39
CA ASP A 194 19.23 -8.60 9.90
C ASP A 194 18.82 -9.52 8.74
N PRO A 195 19.65 -10.50 8.34
CA PRO A 195 19.41 -11.36 7.18
C PRO A 195 18.25 -12.34 7.36
N ASP A 196 17.84 -12.64 8.61
CA ASP A 196 16.79 -13.62 8.92
C ASP A 196 15.40 -12.96 9.02
N MET A 197 15.32 -11.62 8.90
CA MET A 197 14.05 -10.90 8.82
C MET A 197 13.22 -11.37 7.62
N THR A 198 11.96 -11.71 7.84
CA THR A 198 11.05 -12.15 6.77
C THR A 198 10.05 -11.06 6.40
N ARG A 199 9.81 -10.89 5.11
CA ARG A 199 8.85 -9.91 4.59
C ARG A 199 7.94 -10.56 3.57
N PHE A 200 6.65 -10.24 3.64
CA PHE A 200 5.75 -10.47 2.52
C PHE A 200 6.13 -9.52 1.38
N MET A 201 6.38 -10.07 0.20
CA MET A 201 6.76 -9.28 -0.96
C MET A 201 5.67 -9.38 -2.02
N MET A 202 5.40 -8.26 -2.68
CA MET A 202 4.45 -8.21 -3.78
C MET A 202 4.84 -7.14 -4.80
N THR A 203 4.36 -7.30 -6.04
CA THR A 203 4.50 -6.26 -7.07
C THR A 203 3.52 -5.12 -6.86
N VAL A 204 3.76 -4.02 -7.58
CA VAL A 204 2.80 -2.89 -7.60
C VAL A 204 1.48 -3.35 -8.24
N ASP A 205 1.55 -4.17 -9.30
CA ASP A 205 0.37 -4.70 -9.99
C ASP A 205 -0.49 -5.53 -9.05
N GLU A 206 0.10 -6.44 -8.28
CA GLU A 206 -0.61 -7.23 -7.28
C GLU A 206 -1.30 -6.37 -6.20
N ALA A 207 -0.68 -5.24 -5.84
CA ALA A 207 -1.26 -4.32 -4.87
C ALA A 207 -2.45 -3.55 -5.48
N THR A 208 -2.34 -3.17 -6.75
CA THR A 208 -3.46 -2.56 -7.48
C THR A 208 -4.61 -3.56 -7.68
N ASP A 209 -4.32 -4.83 -7.95
CA ASP A 209 -5.31 -5.90 -8.05
C ASP A 209 -6.03 -6.14 -6.73
N LEU A 210 -5.31 -6.12 -5.60
CA LEU A 210 -5.93 -6.20 -4.28
C LEU A 210 -6.91 -5.04 -4.03
N VAL A 211 -6.51 -3.82 -4.37
CA VAL A 211 -7.36 -2.63 -4.20
C VAL A 211 -8.58 -2.67 -5.12
N GLU A 212 -8.40 -3.08 -6.36
CA GLU A 212 -9.49 -3.31 -7.31
C GLU A 212 -10.44 -4.41 -6.81
N LYS A 213 -9.88 -5.51 -6.29
CA LYS A 213 -10.68 -6.59 -5.72
C LYS A 213 -11.51 -6.09 -4.54
N ALA A 214 -10.92 -5.35 -3.62
CA ALA A 214 -11.63 -4.73 -2.50
C ALA A 214 -12.72 -3.76 -2.93
N PHE A 215 -12.47 -3.00 -3.99
CA PHE A 215 -13.47 -2.14 -4.60
C PHE A 215 -14.68 -2.92 -5.15
N ILE A 216 -14.43 -4.03 -5.86
CA ILE A 216 -15.49 -4.83 -6.51
C ILE A 216 -16.27 -5.69 -5.50
N VAL A 217 -15.56 -6.42 -4.61
CA VAL A 217 -16.19 -7.45 -3.77
C VAL A 217 -16.28 -7.10 -2.30
N GLY A 218 -15.49 -6.13 -1.83
CA GLY A 218 -15.50 -5.71 -0.44
C GLY A 218 -16.83 -5.06 -0.08
N ARG A 219 -17.29 -5.26 1.14
CA ARG A 219 -18.49 -4.62 1.68
C ARG A 219 -18.09 -3.55 2.69
N ASN A 220 -19.06 -2.72 3.07
CA ASN A 220 -18.86 -1.71 4.10
C ASN A 220 -18.35 -2.34 5.41
N GLY A 221 -17.17 -1.93 5.86
CA GLY A 221 -16.49 -2.46 7.04
C GLY A 221 -15.64 -3.70 6.81
N ASP A 222 -15.43 -4.13 5.56
CA ASP A 222 -14.52 -5.24 5.26
C ASP A 222 -13.06 -4.79 5.22
N LEU A 223 -12.18 -5.63 5.77
CA LEU A 223 -10.74 -5.62 5.53
C LEU A 223 -10.40 -6.76 4.57
N LEU A 224 -9.71 -6.44 3.48
CA LEU A 224 -9.26 -7.40 2.48
C LEU A 224 -7.74 -7.49 2.44
N VAL A 225 -7.24 -8.72 2.41
CA VAL A 225 -5.81 -9.03 2.42
C VAL A 225 -5.53 -10.09 1.37
N LYS A 226 -4.53 -9.88 0.51
CA LYS A 226 -4.06 -10.92 -0.41
C LYS A 226 -3.14 -11.87 0.36
N GLN A 227 -3.31 -13.17 0.20
CA GLN A 227 -2.28 -14.13 0.61
C GLN A 227 -1.00 -13.84 -0.17
N SER A 228 0.14 -13.90 0.50
CA SER A 228 1.42 -13.56 -0.11
C SER A 228 2.49 -14.51 0.37
N LYS A 229 3.43 -14.81 -0.52
CA LYS A 229 4.66 -15.50 -0.16
C LYS A 229 5.60 -14.53 0.56
N ALA A 230 6.58 -15.07 1.26
CA ALA A 230 7.57 -14.27 1.96
C ALA A 230 8.98 -14.75 1.64
N CYS A 231 9.94 -13.82 1.71
CA CYS A 231 11.37 -14.12 1.60
C CYS A 231 12.11 -13.48 2.77
N THR A 232 13.36 -13.88 2.97
CA THR A 232 14.25 -13.20 3.90
C THR A 232 14.84 -11.93 3.26
N THR A 233 15.35 -11.04 4.09
CA THR A 233 16.16 -9.89 3.64
C THR A 233 17.49 -10.35 3.04
N GLY A 234 18.05 -11.46 3.51
CA GLY A 234 19.20 -12.14 2.89
C GLY A 234 18.89 -12.57 1.45
N ASP A 235 17.76 -13.23 1.23
CA ASP A 235 17.31 -13.65 -0.11
C ASP A 235 17.16 -12.43 -1.05
N LEU A 236 16.62 -11.32 -0.54
CA LEU A 236 16.48 -10.07 -1.31
C LEU A 236 17.84 -9.50 -1.73
N ALA A 237 18.82 -9.46 -0.83
CA ALA A 237 20.15 -8.96 -1.16
C ALA A 237 20.85 -9.88 -2.16
N ASN A 238 20.78 -11.20 -1.97
CA ASN A 238 21.31 -12.18 -2.92
C ASN A 238 20.67 -12.05 -4.30
N ALA A 239 19.35 -11.87 -4.35
CA ALA A 239 18.63 -11.67 -5.61
C ALA A 239 19.03 -10.35 -6.30
N VAL A 240 19.28 -9.27 -5.56
CA VAL A 240 19.83 -8.01 -6.15
C VAL A 240 21.23 -8.23 -6.71
N CYS A 241 22.11 -8.94 -6.00
CA CYS A 241 23.44 -9.28 -6.51
C CYS A 241 23.36 -10.08 -7.82
N ARG A 242 22.46 -11.07 -7.88
CA ARG A 242 22.21 -11.85 -9.11
C ARG A 242 21.67 -10.97 -10.24
N TYR A 243 20.67 -10.14 -9.96
CA TYR A 243 20.06 -9.23 -10.94
C TYR A 243 21.07 -8.27 -11.57
N LEU A 244 22.03 -7.77 -10.78
CA LEU A 244 23.08 -6.86 -11.22
C LEU A 244 24.34 -7.57 -11.75
N ASN A 245 24.35 -8.90 -11.83
CA ASN A 245 25.50 -9.72 -12.23
C ASN A 245 26.77 -9.44 -11.41
N LEU A 246 26.61 -9.24 -10.09
CA LEU A 246 27.72 -8.98 -9.16
C LEU A 246 28.47 -10.27 -8.82
N PRO A 247 29.75 -10.18 -8.41
CA PRO A 247 30.49 -11.34 -7.93
C PRO A 247 29.86 -11.89 -6.64
N LYS A 248 30.03 -13.20 -6.39
CA LYS A 248 29.41 -13.89 -5.24
C LYS A 248 29.86 -13.35 -3.88
N ASP A 249 31.02 -12.71 -3.82
CA ASP A 249 31.63 -12.11 -2.64
C ASP A 249 31.45 -10.58 -2.59
N TYR A 250 30.48 -10.03 -3.34
CA TYR A 250 30.12 -8.62 -3.22
C TYR A 250 29.83 -8.25 -1.76
N PRO A 251 30.41 -7.16 -1.23
CA PRO A 251 30.36 -6.88 0.19
C PRO A 251 28.93 -6.57 0.66
N VAL A 252 28.51 -7.29 1.70
CA VAL A 252 27.25 -7.08 2.41
C VAL A 252 27.56 -6.75 3.87
N GLU A 253 27.09 -5.59 4.33
CA GLU A 253 27.29 -5.13 5.71
C GLU A 253 26.02 -5.33 6.54
N ILE A 254 26.15 -5.99 7.69
CA ILE A 254 25.04 -6.15 8.65
C ILE A 254 25.05 -4.95 9.60
N ILE A 255 24.06 -4.07 9.46
CA ILE A 255 23.95 -2.82 10.22
C ILE A 255 23.09 -2.94 11.49
N GLY A 256 22.47 -4.11 11.71
CA GLY A 256 21.57 -4.38 12.83
C GLY A 256 20.14 -3.89 12.59
N ALA A 257 19.20 -4.39 13.40
CA ALA A 257 17.80 -4.00 13.35
C ALA A 257 17.62 -2.52 13.70
N ARG A 258 16.86 -1.78 12.88
CA ARG A 258 16.53 -0.38 13.19
C ARG A 258 15.35 -0.32 14.16
N LYS A 259 15.26 0.79 14.89
CA LYS A 259 14.17 1.05 15.83
C LYS A 259 12.80 0.91 15.13
N GLY A 260 11.91 0.13 15.74
CA GLY A 260 10.54 -0.08 15.28
C GLY A 260 10.39 -1.17 14.20
N GLU A 261 11.48 -1.79 13.74
CA GLU A 261 11.39 -2.94 12.82
C GLU A 261 11.02 -4.22 13.56
N LYS A 262 10.38 -5.13 12.82
CA LYS A 262 10.03 -6.47 13.28
C LYS A 262 10.89 -7.52 12.62
N MET A 263 11.08 -8.64 13.31
CA MET A 263 11.66 -9.84 12.68
C MET A 263 10.73 -10.38 11.60
N HIS A 264 9.46 -10.55 11.94
CA HIS A 264 8.45 -11.10 11.05
C HIS A 264 7.22 -10.19 11.01
N GLU A 265 6.68 -9.99 9.83
CA GLU A 265 5.41 -9.28 9.62
C GLU A 265 4.21 -10.22 9.70
N ALA A 266 3.03 -9.66 9.96
CA ALA A 266 1.76 -10.38 10.00
C ALA A 266 0.71 -9.67 9.15
N LEU A 267 -0.02 -10.44 8.35
CA LEU A 267 -1.13 -9.99 7.51
C LEU A 267 -2.44 -9.88 8.29
N LEU A 268 -2.64 -10.72 9.31
CA LEU A 268 -3.79 -10.73 10.22
C LEU A 268 -3.33 -10.94 11.67
N SER A 269 -4.08 -10.38 12.62
CA SER A 269 -3.99 -10.82 14.03
C SER A 269 -4.67 -12.17 14.22
N GLU A 270 -4.46 -12.83 15.37
CA GLU A 270 -5.17 -14.07 15.71
C GLU A 270 -6.69 -13.87 15.72
N GLU A 271 -7.16 -12.77 16.31
CA GLU A 271 -8.59 -12.45 16.37
C GLU A 271 -9.17 -12.11 14.99
N GLU A 272 -8.39 -11.46 14.12
CA GLU A 272 -8.78 -11.23 12.73
C GLU A 272 -8.84 -12.55 11.96
N ALA A 273 -7.89 -13.46 12.20
CA ALA A 273 -7.79 -14.74 11.54
C ALA A 273 -8.96 -15.68 11.89
N ASP A 274 -9.40 -15.67 13.15
CA ASP A 274 -10.58 -16.40 13.62
C ASP A 274 -11.86 -15.92 12.93
N ASN A 275 -11.91 -14.64 12.54
CA ASN A 275 -13.07 -14.02 11.91
C ASN A 275 -12.91 -13.83 10.39
N ALA A 276 -11.86 -14.36 9.77
CA ALA A 276 -11.68 -14.22 8.33
C ALA A 276 -12.24 -15.40 7.54
N ILE A 277 -12.60 -15.12 6.30
CA ILE A 277 -12.96 -16.11 5.28
C ILE A 277 -11.99 -16.04 4.12
N LEU A 278 -11.61 -17.22 3.61
CA LEU A 278 -10.79 -17.33 2.41
C LEU A 278 -11.69 -17.33 1.17
N LYS A 279 -11.43 -16.41 0.24
CA LYS A 279 -12.12 -16.29 -1.07
C LYS A 279 -11.09 -16.29 -2.19
N GLY A 280 -10.75 -17.47 -2.68
CA GLY A 280 -9.60 -17.65 -3.57
C GLY A 280 -8.32 -17.28 -2.81
N GLU A 281 -7.53 -16.36 -3.35
CA GLU A 281 -6.27 -15.90 -2.74
C GLU A 281 -6.47 -14.74 -1.73
N TYR A 282 -7.71 -14.38 -1.41
CA TYR A 282 -8.03 -13.21 -0.59
C TYR A 282 -8.64 -13.63 0.75
N MET A 283 -8.05 -13.15 1.84
CA MET A 283 -8.61 -13.24 3.18
C MET A 283 -9.47 -12.00 3.42
N VAL A 284 -10.72 -12.20 3.83
CA VAL A 284 -11.69 -11.13 4.09
C VAL A 284 -12.13 -11.18 5.54
N VAL A 285 -11.84 -10.13 6.30
CA VAL A 285 -12.30 -9.94 7.69
C VAL A 285 -13.50 -8.98 7.64
N GLY A 286 -14.65 -9.44 8.12
CA GLY A 286 -15.90 -8.68 8.04
C GLY A 286 -16.71 -8.76 9.33
N LYS A 287 -17.65 -7.82 9.52
CA LYS A 287 -18.39 -7.60 10.77
C LYS A 287 -19.26 -8.77 11.25
N LYS A 288 -19.65 -9.67 10.34
CA LYS A 288 -20.56 -10.81 10.58
C LYS A 288 -19.92 -12.15 10.23
N THR A 289 -18.61 -12.16 10.03
CA THR A 289 -17.91 -13.36 9.61
C THR A 289 -17.62 -14.18 10.85
N ILE A 290 -18.44 -15.21 11.11
CA ILE A 290 -18.08 -16.26 12.05
C ILE A 290 -17.18 -17.21 11.25
N GLY A 291 -15.87 -16.98 11.33
CA GLY A 291 -14.91 -17.83 10.65
C GLY A 291 -14.84 -19.21 11.31
N THR A 292 -14.52 -20.24 10.52
CA THR A 292 -14.23 -21.60 11.01
C THR A 292 -12.77 -21.75 11.46
N GLY A 293 -12.06 -20.63 11.66
CA GLY A 293 -10.61 -20.54 11.70
C GLY A 293 -9.99 -20.57 10.30
N LEU A 294 -9.05 -19.65 10.03
CA LEU A 294 -8.22 -19.67 8.82
C LEU A 294 -7.17 -20.79 8.94
N ASN A 295 -7.13 -21.69 7.95
CA ASN A 295 -6.12 -22.75 7.88
C ASN A 295 -4.94 -22.40 6.95
N VAL A 296 -4.56 -21.12 6.90
CA VAL A 296 -3.51 -20.61 6.02
C VAL A 296 -2.58 -19.69 6.80
N PRO A 297 -1.27 -19.71 6.53
CA PRO A 297 -0.36 -18.82 7.22
C PRO A 297 -0.66 -17.35 6.94
N TYR A 298 -0.61 -16.54 7.98
CA TYR A 298 -0.77 -15.09 7.91
C TYR A 298 0.40 -14.35 8.56
N THR A 299 1.44 -15.06 9.04
CA THR A 299 2.69 -14.48 9.50
C THR A 299 3.81 -14.87 8.55
N SER A 300 4.72 -13.93 8.28
CA SER A 300 5.74 -14.10 7.24
C SER A 300 6.75 -15.20 7.58
N ASP A 301 6.96 -15.56 8.85
CA ASP A 301 7.78 -16.68 9.29
C ASP A 301 7.20 -18.06 8.92
N LYS A 302 5.86 -18.16 8.85
CA LYS A 302 5.13 -19.40 8.56
C LYS A 302 4.60 -19.47 7.12
N ALA A 303 4.62 -18.35 6.40
CA ALA A 303 4.18 -18.29 5.01
C ALA A 303 5.07 -19.12 4.07
N GLU A 304 4.51 -19.50 2.93
CA GLU A 304 5.28 -20.13 1.86
C GLU A 304 6.49 -19.27 1.51
N ARG A 305 7.68 -19.89 1.52
CA ARG A 305 8.93 -19.22 1.16
C ARG A 305 9.04 -19.11 -0.36
N MET A 306 9.36 -17.91 -0.83
CA MET A 306 9.81 -17.73 -2.20
C MET A 306 11.13 -18.46 -2.40
N SER A 307 11.30 -19.15 -3.53
CA SER A 307 12.64 -19.62 -3.93
C SER A 307 13.51 -18.43 -4.32
N GLU A 308 14.85 -18.61 -4.34
CA GLU A 308 15.74 -17.54 -4.81
C GLU A 308 15.40 -17.07 -6.23
N ASP A 309 14.98 -18.00 -7.10
CA ASP A 309 14.57 -17.69 -8.47
C ASP A 309 13.24 -16.92 -8.50
N ASP A 310 12.30 -17.22 -7.60
CA ASP A 310 11.07 -16.43 -7.45
C ASP A 310 11.39 -14.99 -7.03
N VAL A 311 12.33 -14.80 -6.09
CA VAL A 311 12.73 -13.45 -5.65
C VAL A 311 13.44 -12.69 -6.77
N LEU A 312 14.30 -13.37 -7.54
CA LEU A 312 14.95 -12.78 -8.72
C LEU A 312 13.92 -12.38 -9.78
N HIS A 313 13.02 -13.29 -10.17
CA HIS A 313 11.96 -13.00 -11.14
C HIS A 313 11.05 -11.86 -10.66
N LEU A 314 10.78 -11.79 -9.36
CA LEU A 314 10.03 -10.68 -8.77
C LEU A 314 10.76 -9.35 -8.98
N ILE A 315 12.06 -9.27 -8.72
CA ILE A 315 12.86 -8.06 -9.01
C ILE A 315 12.85 -7.76 -10.51
N GLU A 316 13.16 -8.74 -11.36
CA GLU A 316 13.18 -8.57 -12.82
C GLU A 316 11.85 -8.06 -13.36
N SER A 317 10.73 -8.57 -12.87
CA SER A 317 9.38 -8.19 -13.33
C SER A 317 9.11 -6.69 -13.17
N VAL A 318 9.67 -6.05 -12.14
CA VAL A 318 9.39 -4.65 -11.82
C VAL A 318 10.46 -3.70 -12.36
N PHE A 319 11.69 -4.18 -12.59
CA PHE A 319 12.80 -3.39 -13.14
C PHE A 319 13.10 -3.70 -14.62
N LYS A 320 12.18 -4.35 -15.35
CA LYS A 320 12.28 -4.56 -16.81
C LYS A 320 12.39 -3.22 -17.54
N GLY A 321 13.54 -3.00 -18.19
CA GLY A 321 13.91 -1.75 -18.86
C GLY A 321 15.14 -1.04 -18.29
N GLY A 322 15.74 -1.58 -17.24
CA GLY A 322 16.92 -1.04 -16.57
C GLY A 322 16.56 -0.08 -15.43
N VAL A 323 17.50 0.12 -14.52
CA VAL A 323 17.40 1.13 -13.45
C VAL A 323 17.53 2.50 -14.13
N LYS A 324 16.42 3.20 -14.35
CA LYS A 324 16.42 4.58 -14.85
C LYS A 324 16.69 5.57 -13.73
#